data_AF-A0AAV2H2S3-F1
#
_entry.id   AF-A0AAV2H2S3-F1
#
_cell.length_a   1.000
_cell.length_b   1.000
_cell.length_c   1.000
_cell.angle_alpha   90.00
_cell.angle_beta   90.00
_cell.angle_gamma   90.00
#
_symmetry.space_group_name_H-M   'P 1'
#
loop_
_entity.id
_entity.type
_entity.pdbx_description
1 polymer ?
#
loop_
_entity_poly.entity_id
_entity_poly.type
_entity_poly.pdbx_seq_one_letter_code
_entity_poly.pdbx_strand_id
1 'polypeptide(L)' 'MAFDGCCPDCKLPGDECPLVWGQCSHVFHIHCIVKWLQSQTVSSPCPMCRQEWKWKAG' A
#
# COMPACT_ATOMS: atom_id res chain seq x y z
N MET A 1 -3.97 -16.57 11.06
CA MET A 1 -3.19 -15.79 10.08
C MET A 1 -4.07 -14.64 9.67
N ALA A 2 -3.68 -13.39 9.96
CA ALA A 2 -4.56 -12.23 9.89
C ALA A 2 -4.17 -11.31 8.73
N PHE A 3 -4.18 -11.84 7.51
CA PHE A 3 -4.00 -11.04 6.29
C PHE A 3 -5.16 -11.23 5.29
N ASP A 4 -6.18 -12.01 5.66
CA ASP A 4 -7.44 -12.20 4.94
C ASP A 4 -8.50 -11.16 5.35
N GLY A 5 -8.07 -9.93 5.64
CA GLY A 5 -8.97 -8.83 5.99
C GLY A 5 -9.30 -8.01 4.75
N CYS A 6 -10.54 -8.08 4.28
CA CYS A 6 -11.04 -7.14 3.27
C CYS A 6 -10.77 -5.71 3.74
N CYS A 7 -10.23 -4.87 2.86
CA CYS A 7 -9.98 -3.47 3.21
C CYS A 7 -11.31 -2.81 3.65
N PRO A 8 -11.35 -1.97 4.69
CA PRO A 8 -12.60 -1.36 5.17
C PRO A 8 -13.28 -0.43 4.15
N ASP A 9 -12.60 -0.11 3.05
CA ASP A 9 -13.11 0.70 1.92
C ASP A 9 -13.69 -0.18 0.79
N CYS A 10 -13.40 -1.47 0.79
CA CYS A 10 -13.69 -2.39 -0.31
C CYS A 10 -15.07 -3.03 -0.10
N LYS A 11 -16.09 -2.51 -0.80
CA LYS A 11 -17.50 -2.97 -0.69
C LYS A 11 -17.79 -4.35 -1.31
N LEU A 12 -16.90 -4.89 -2.14
CA LEU A 12 -17.08 -6.18 -2.82
C LEU A 12 -15.88 -7.10 -2.55
N PRO A 13 -16.08 -8.30 -1.96
CA PRO A 13 -15.03 -9.30 -1.84
C PRO A 13 -14.85 -9.94 -3.22
N GLY A 14 -13.80 -9.57 -3.96
CA GLY A 14 -13.56 -10.21 -5.25
C GLY A 14 -12.41 -9.67 -6.09
N ASP A 15 -12.26 -8.36 -6.26
CA ASP A 15 -11.69 -7.93 -7.56
C ASP A 15 -10.43 -7.04 -7.56
N GLU A 16 -10.18 -6.10 -6.63
CA GLU A 16 -9.23 -5.02 -6.96
C GLU A 16 -8.24 -4.59 -5.87
N CYS A 17 -7.72 -5.50 -5.04
CA CYS A 17 -6.66 -5.17 -4.07
C CYS A 17 -5.33 -5.89 -4.35
N PRO A 18 -4.64 -5.63 -5.48
CA PRO A 18 -3.32 -6.16 -5.69
C PRO A 18 -2.37 -5.66 -4.59
N LEU A 19 -1.56 -6.59 -4.09
CA LEU A 19 -0.45 -6.28 -3.21
C LEU A 19 0.69 -5.70 -4.04
N VAL A 20 1.29 -4.64 -3.52
CA VAL A 20 2.34 -3.89 -4.17
C VAL A 20 3.55 -3.81 -3.26
N TRP A 21 4.73 -3.92 -3.85
CA TRP A 21 5.98 -3.94 -3.10
C TRP A 21 6.70 -2.61 -3.27
N GLY A 22 7.21 -2.09 -2.17
CA GLY A 22 8.18 -1.01 -2.19
C GLY A 22 9.57 -1.56 -2.51
N GLN A 23 10.46 -0.72 -3.04
CA GLN A 23 11.90 -1.05 -3.10
C GLN A 23 12.49 -1.35 -1.72
N CYS A 24 11.87 -0.80 -0.67
CA CYS A 24 12.19 -1.12 0.73
C CYS A 24 11.72 -2.51 1.19
N SER A 25 11.26 -3.38 0.28
CA SER A 25 10.78 -4.74 0.53
C SER A 25 9.53 -4.85 1.42
N HIS A 26 8.84 -3.74 1.67
CA HIS A 26 7.56 -3.74 2.38
C HIS A 26 6.42 -3.92 1.38
N VAL A 27 5.43 -4.72 1.78
CA VAL A 27 4.23 -5.01 1.00
C VAL A 27 3.02 -4.29 1.62
N PHE A 28 2.21 -3.67 0.76
CA PHE A 28 0.95 -3.05 1.15
C PHE A 28 -0.11 -3.33 0.09
N HIS A 29 -1.38 -3.18 0.44
CA HIS A 29 -2.44 -3.11 -0.56
C HIS A 29 -2.30 -1.81 -1.37
N ILE A 30 -2.51 -1.88 -2.68
CA ILE A 30 -2.43 -0.72 -3.58
C ILE A 30 -3.26 0.46 -3.07
N HIS A 31 -4.50 0.24 -2.63
CA HIS A 31 -5.37 1.31 -2.13
C HIS A 31 -4.82 1.96 -0.85
N CYS A 32 -4.32 1.16 0.09
CA CYS A 32 -3.79 1.66 1.35
C CYS A 32 -2.56 2.52 1.12
N ILE A 33 -1.63 2.05 0.28
CA ILE A 33 -0.43 2.82 0.00
C ILE A 33 -0.72 4.03 -0.88
N VAL A 34 -1.55 3.93 -1.93
CA VAL A 34 -1.93 5.08 -2.77
C VAL A 34 -2.60 6.16 -1.94
N LYS A 35 -3.55 5.81 -1.07
CA LYS A 35 -4.21 6.75 -0.15
C LYS A 35 -3.20 7.40 0.80
N TRP A 36 -2.25 6.63 1.30
CA TRP A 36 -1.14 7.16 2.08
C TRP A 36 -0.34 8.18 1.27
N LEU A 37 0.19 7.81 0.09
CA LEU A 37 0.96 8.71 -0.77
C LEU A 37 0.17 9.99 -1.13
N GLN A 38 -1.12 9.86 -1.44
CA GLN A 38 -2.00 11.00 -1.75
C GLN A 38 -2.23 11.92 -0.56
N SER A 39 -2.24 11.39 0.67
CA SER A 39 -2.38 12.19 1.89
C SER A 39 -1.11 13.00 2.23
N GLN A 40 0.02 12.73 1.57
CA GLN A 40 1.30 13.41 1.81
C GLN A 40 1.67 14.30 0.62
N THR A 41 1.69 15.61 0.83
CA THR A 41 1.90 16.61 -0.23
C THR A 41 3.36 16.86 -0.58
N VAL A 42 4.32 16.48 0.27
CA VAL A 42 5.72 16.94 0.18
C VAL A 42 6.72 15.79 0.03
N SER A 43 6.55 14.72 0.79
CA SER A 43 7.35 13.50 0.68
C SER A 43 6.50 12.35 1.19
N SER A 44 6.40 11.28 0.41
CA SER A 44 5.62 10.11 0.78
C SER A 44 6.55 8.96 1.19
N PRO A 45 7.00 8.91 2.45
CA PRO A 45 7.78 7.79 2.94
C PRO A 45 6.97 6.50 3.07
N CYS A 46 7.66 5.37 3.07
CA CYS A 46 7.12 4.08 3.43
C CYS A 46 6.54 4.14 4.86
N PRO A 47 5.29 3.67 5.10
CA PRO A 47 4.67 3.68 6.42
C PRO A 47 5.46 2.94 7.50
N MET A 48 6.24 1.93 7.10
CA MET A 48 6.95 1.03 8.02
C MET A 48 8.38 1.48 8.29
N CYS A 49 9.18 1.71 7.25
CA CYS A 49 10.61 2.04 7.41
C CYS A 49 10.92 3.53 7.26
N ARG A 50 9.92 4.37 6.94
CA ARG A 50 10.07 5.82 6.67
C ARG A 50 11.04 6.21 5.55
N GLN A 51 11.57 5.24 4.79
CA GLN A 51 12.36 5.51 3.60
C GLN A 51 11.48 6.05 2.48
N GLU A 52 12.05 6.79 1.53
CA GLU A 52 11.33 7.28 0.35
C GLU A 52 10.58 6.13 -0.35
N TRP A 53 9.25 6.26 -0.48
CA TRP A 53 8.46 5.22 -1.12
C TRP A 53 8.77 5.19 -2.62
N LYS A 54 9.30 4.05 -3.08
CA LYS A 54 9.48 3.75 -4.49
C LYS A 54 8.78 2.47 -4.82
N TRP A 55 7.94 2.53 -5.83
CA TRP A 55 7.30 1.35 -6.40
C TRP A 55 8.38 0.39 -6.93
N LYS A 56 8.33 -0.85 -6.48
CA LYS A 56 9.14 -1.91 -7.08
C LYS A 56 8.46 -2.30 -8.39
N ALA A 57 8.99 -1.82 -9.51
CA ALA A 57 8.64 -2.38 -10.81
C ALA A 57 9.07 -3.86 -10.81
N GLY A 58 8.12 -4.74 -11.10
CA GLY A 58 8.37 -6.15 -11.36
C GLY A 58 8.82 -6.33 -12.79
#